data_AF-A0AAJ1J933-F1
#
_entry.id   AF-A0AAJ1J933-F1
#
_cell.length_a   1.000
_cell.length_b   1.000
_cell.length_c   1.000
_cell.angle_alpha   90.00
_cell.angle_beta   90.00
_cell.angle_gamma   90.00
#
_symmetry.space_group_name_H-M   'P 1'
#
loop_
_entity.id
_entity.type
_entity.pdbx_description
1 polymer ?
#
loop_
_entity_poly.entity_id
_entity_poly.type
_entity_poly.pdbx_seq_one_letter_code
_entity_poly.pdbx_strand_id
1 'polypeptide(L)'
;MSLETSIDKNNALLEQKNTLLEQQNALYTQNNSLIQQLLSALANNVVTHSAAPEKEITLKDEPYIQLAAEHVEQPNKKAKPAKKKAAVDKTPVDIETLDLETVVAIAVLFKNEAYDLTADKLAQARAVIEAVGEDRNGQVDALDSALQGLQELKPLTKATILDLCLEMVESWDDIPGITERREFALSLLTEGKQTPEPEPEPELDYAALYEQAHQALLHLAKTGYRSEAVGIVAKFGVKKLGDIPQDKLPEVIKLAADAWEE
;
A
#
# COMPACT_ATOMS: atom_id res chain seq x y z
N MET A 1 21.02 -6.21 -32.58
CA MET A 1 19.65 -6.70 -32.31
C MET A 1 18.72 -5.56 -32.66
N SER A 2 18.07 -5.65 -33.82
CA SER A 2 17.57 -4.53 -34.62
C SER A 2 16.26 -3.91 -34.12
N LEU A 3 16.01 -2.66 -34.53
CA LEU A 3 14.74 -1.95 -34.38
C LEU A 3 13.54 -2.75 -34.91
N GLU A 4 13.71 -3.51 -36.01
CA GLU A 4 12.70 -4.47 -36.52
C GLU A 4 12.16 -5.39 -35.42
N THR A 5 13.06 -5.96 -34.61
CA THR A 5 12.69 -6.96 -33.60
C THR A 5 11.90 -6.35 -32.43
N SER A 6 11.94 -5.04 -32.26
CA SER A 6 11.14 -4.33 -31.24
C SER A 6 9.77 -3.92 -31.79
N ILE A 7 9.71 -3.54 -33.08
CA ILE A 7 8.44 -3.23 -33.75
C ILE A 7 7.56 -4.48 -33.84
N ASP A 8 8.13 -5.62 -34.21
CA ASP A 8 7.39 -6.89 -34.30
C ASP A 8 6.82 -7.33 -32.94
N LYS A 9 7.58 -7.13 -31.86
CA LYS A 9 7.11 -7.41 -30.50
C LYS A 9 5.97 -6.49 -30.06
N ASN A 10 6.04 -5.21 -30.40
CA ASN A 10 4.98 -4.25 -30.08
C ASN A 10 3.69 -4.56 -30.84
N ASN A 11 3.80 -4.96 -32.12
CA ASN A 11 2.66 -5.39 -32.92
C ASN A 11 2.01 -6.67 -32.35
N ALA A 12 2.83 -7.65 -31.97
CA ALA A 12 2.33 -8.88 -31.32
C ALA A 12 1.62 -8.59 -29.98
N LEU A 13 2.14 -7.64 -29.19
CA LEU A 13 1.53 -7.23 -27.93
C LEU A 13 0.18 -6.51 -28.16
N LEU A 14 0.08 -5.67 -29.19
CA LEU A 14 -1.17 -5.02 -29.56
C LEU A 14 -2.23 -6.04 -29.99
N GLU A 15 -1.85 -7.04 -30.78
CA GLU A 15 -2.75 -8.11 -31.21
C GLU A 15 -3.24 -8.96 -30.02
N GLN A 16 -2.36 -9.26 -29.07
CA GLN A 16 -2.74 -9.92 -27.82
C GLN A 16 -3.73 -9.09 -26.99
N LYS A 17 -3.52 -7.78 -26.89
CA LYS A 17 -4.44 -6.87 -26.18
C LYS A 17 -5.82 -6.81 -26.82
N ASN A 18 -5.87 -6.73 -28.16
CA ASN A 18 -7.14 -6.75 -28.89
C ASN A 18 -7.88 -8.07 -28.68
N THR A 19 -7.16 -9.19 -28.73
CA THR A 19 -7.73 -10.52 -28.47
C THR A 19 -8.31 -10.62 -27.05
N LEU A 20 -7.60 -10.09 -26.05
CA LEU A 20 -8.08 -10.08 -24.67
C LEU A 20 -9.33 -9.21 -24.50
N LEU A 21 -9.37 -8.05 -25.16
CA LEU A 21 -10.53 -7.16 -25.13
C LEU A 21 -11.76 -7.82 -25.76
N GLU A 22 -11.59 -8.53 -26.88
CA GLU A 22 -12.67 -9.30 -27.51
C GLU A 22 -13.17 -10.43 -26.59
N GLN A 23 -12.27 -11.16 -25.94
CA GLN A 23 -12.64 -12.18 -24.94
C GLN A 23 -13.42 -11.58 -23.77
N GLN A 24 -12.99 -10.41 -23.27
CA GLN A 24 -13.68 -9.71 -22.19
C GLN A 24 -15.10 -9.29 -22.60
N ASN A 25 -15.26 -8.73 -23.79
CA ASN A 25 -16.57 -8.34 -24.32
C ASN A 25 -17.50 -9.55 -24.53
N ALA A 26 -16.96 -10.68 -24.97
CA ALA A 26 -17.71 -11.93 -25.07
C ALA A 26 -18.20 -12.41 -23.69
N LEU A 27 -17.36 -12.32 -22.66
CA LEU A 27 -17.70 -12.69 -21.30
C LEU A 27 -18.77 -11.76 -20.69
N TYR A 28 -18.68 -10.46 -20.92
CA TYR A 28 -19.74 -9.53 -20.53
C TYR A 28 -21.07 -9.86 -21.19
N THR A 29 -21.04 -10.18 -22.49
CA THR A 29 -22.24 -10.59 -23.24
C THR A 29 -22.84 -11.88 -22.67
N GLN A 30 -22.01 -12.86 -22.35
CA GLN A 30 -22.44 -14.12 -21.73
C GLN A 30 -23.05 -13.87 -20.34
N ASN A 31 -22.41 -13.06 -19.50
CA ASN A 31 -22.93 -12.72 -18.18
C ASN A 31 -24.28 -12.01 -18.27
N ASN A 32 -24.42 -11.04 -19.18
CA ASN A 32 -25.69 -10.37 -19.40
C ASN A 32 -26.78 -11.36 -19.84
N SER A 33 -26.44 -12.33 -20.71
CA SER A 33 -27.37 -13.39 -21.10
C SER A 33 -27.77 -14.28 -19.91
N LEU A 34 -26.82 -14.70 -19.07
CA LEU A 34 -27.08 -15.48 -17.87
C LEU A 34 -27.96 -14.74 -16.87
N ILE A 35 -27.71 -13.44 -16.67
CA ILE A 35 -28.53 -12.57 -15.81
C ILE A 35 -29.96 -12.53 -16.35
N GLN A 36 -30.15 -12.35 -17.66
CA GLN A 36 -31.48 -12.36 -18.28
C GLN A 36 -32.19 -13.72 -18.13
N GLN A 37 -31.45 -14.83 -18.26
CA GLN A 37 -31.98 -16.18 -18.02
C GLN A 37 -32.39 -16.38 -16.56
N LEU A 38 -31.58 -15.91 -15.60
CA LEU A 38 -31.89 -15.97 -14.17
C LEU A 38 -33.11 -15.12 -13.82
N LEU A 39 -33.19 -13.89 -14.34
CA LEU A 39 -34.37 -13.03 -14.18
C LEU A 39 -35.63 -13.70 -14.73
N SER A 40 -35.54 -14.33 -15.91
CA SER A 40 -36.65 -15.07 -16.51
C SER A 40 -37.04 -16.30 -15.68
N ALA A 41 -36.06 -17.05 -15.15
CA ALA A 41 -36.29 -18.21 -14.30
C ALA A 41 -36.94 -17.80 -12.96
N LEU A 42 -36.49 -16.70 -12.35
CA LEU A 42 -37.07 -16.14 -11.13
C LEU A 42 -38.50 -15.63 -11.38
N ALA A 43 -38.74 -14.91 -12.47
CA ALA A 43 -40.09 -14.47 -12.85
C ALA A 43 -41.04 -15.66 -13.03
N ASN A 44 -40.58 -16.75 -13.64
CA ASN A 44 -41.37 -17.97 -13.80
C ASN A 44 -41.59 -18.72 -12.46
N ASN A 45 -40.66 -18.63 -11.51
CA ASN A 45 -40.81 -19.23 -10.18
C ASN A 45 -41.76 -18.43 -9.27
N VAL A 46 -41.86 -17.11 -9.47
CA VAL A 46 -42.80 -16.23 -8.75
C VAL A 46 -44.27 -16.54 -9.10
N VAL A 47 -44.55 -17.18 -10.25
CA VAL A 47 -45.92 -17.55 -10.67
C VAL A 47 -46.55 -18.68 -9.80
N THR A 48 -45.80 -19.30 -8.88
CA THR A 48 -46.40 -20.29 -7.95
C THR A 48 -46.91 -19.73 -6.63
N HIS A 49 -46.67 -18.45 -6.31
CA HIS A 49 -47.29 -17.83 -5.14
C HIS A 49 -47.74 -16.38 -5.41
N SER A 50 -49.06 -16.24 -5.44
CA SER A 50 -49.86 -15.02 -5.31
C SER A 50 -50.29 -14.32 -6.60
N ALA A 51 -51.62 -14.32 -6.78
CA ALA A 51 -52.36 -13.53 -7.75
C ALA A 51 -52.37 -12.03 -7.40
N ALA A 52 -52.54 -11.20 -8.45
CA ALA A 52 -52.94 -9.78 -8.52
C ALA A 52 -51.86 -8.80 -9.05
N PRO A 53 -52.26 -7.76 -9.80
CA PRO A 53 -51.80 -7.59 -11.18
C PRO A 53 -50.64 -6.60 -11.38
N GLU A 54 -50.04 -6.81 -12.55
CA GLU A 54 -48.83 -6.23 -13.11
C GLU A 54 -48.88 -4.71 -13.29
N LYS A 55 -47.79 -4.03 -12.92
CA LYS A 55 -47.40 -2.75 -13.53
C LYS A 55 -46.30 -3.05 -14.54
N GLU A 56 -46.68 -2.86 -15.78
CA GLU A 56 -45.89 -2.93 -17.01
C GLU A 56 -44.61 -2.09 -16.89
N ILE A 57 -43.43 -2.73 -16.90
CA ILE A 57 -42.14 -2.05 -17.05
C ILE A 57 -41.73 -2.20 -18.52
N THR A 58 -42.01 -1.16 -19.30
CA THR A 58 -41.55 -1.05 -20.68
C THR A 58 -40.06 -0.73 -20.69
N LEU A 59 -39.23 -1.71 -21.04
CA LEU A 59 -37.83 -1.49 -21.42
C LEU A 59 -37.80 -0.80 -22.79
N LYS A 60 -37.33 0.44 -22.84
CA LYS A 60 -36.94 1.12 -24.09
C LYS A 60 -35.47 1.49 -23.99
N ASP A 61 -34.69 0.77 -24.78
CA ASP A 61 -33.46 1.17 -25.50
C ASP A 61 -32.72 2.40 -24.97
N GLU A 62 -31.53 2.14 -24.39
CA GLU A 62 -30.51 3.17 -24.22
C GLU A 62 -30.08 3.78 -25.57
N PRO A 63 -29.64 5.04 -25.54
CA PRO A 63 -28.28 5.26 -25.97
C PRO A 63 -27.49 6.17 -25.00
N TYR A 64 -26.31 5.68 -24.60
CA TYR A 64 -25.08 6.45 -24.37
C TYR A 64 -25.17 7.63 -23.38
N ILE A 65 -24.90 7.39 -22.09
CA ILE A 65 -24.58 8.49 -21.17
C ILE A 65 -23.11 8.88 -21.33
N GLN A 66 -22.92 10.03 -21.98
CA GLN A 66 -21.70 10.84 -21.95
C GLN A 66 -21.49 11.43 -20.56
N LEU A 67 -20.23 11.35 -20.11
CA LEU A 67 -19.67 12.09 -18.97
C LEU A 67 -19.94 13.59 -19.15
N ALA A 68 -20.73 14.17 -18.24
CA ALA A 68 -20.78 15.61 -18.02
C ALA A 68 -20.70 15.87 -16.52
N ALA A 69 -19.62 16.54 -16.13
CA ALA A 69 -19.47 17.14 -14.83
C ALA A 69 -20.48 18.29 -14.68
N GLU A 70 -21.26 18.28 -13.61
CA GLU A 70 -21.90 19.48 -13.11
C GLU A 70 -22.02 19.40 -11.58
N HIS A 71 -21.31 20.31 -10.90
CA HIS A 71 -21.65 20.75 -9.56
C HIS A 71 -23.10 21.24 -9.57
N VAL A 72 -23.88 20.93 -8.53
CA VAL A 72 -24.76 21.89 -7.82
C VAL A 72 -25.58 21.18 -6.74
N GLU A 73 -25.42 21.71 -5.52
CA GLU A 73 -26.38 21.84 -4.41
C GLU A 73 -27.00 20.63 -3.70
N GLN A 74 -26.76 20.63 -2.38
CA GLN A 74 -27.57 19.97 -1.36
C GLN A 74 -29.07 20.35 -1.47
N PRO A 75 -29.97 19.41 -1.19
CA PRO A 75 -31.22 19.73 -0.53
C PRO A 75 -31.33 19.03 0.83
N ASN A 76 -31.41 19.88 1.84
CA ASN A 76 -31.77 19.56 3.21
C ASN A 76 -33.31 19.38 3.30
N LYS A 77 -33.81 18.18 3.66
CA LYS A 77 -34.76 17.93 4.79
C LYS A 77 -35.62 16.65 4.67
N LYS A 78 -35.39 15.77 5.66
CA LYS A 78 -36.35 15.10 6.56
C LYS A 78 -37.29 14.00 6.03
N ALA A 79 -37.06 12.78 6.51
CA ALA A 79 -37.94 12.10 7.46
C ALA A 79 -37.20 10.97 8.21
N LYS A 80 -37.18 11.05 9.55
CA LYS A 80 -36.73 9.97 10.45
C LYS A 80 -37.76 8.84 10.48
N PRO A 81 -37.35 7.57 10.56
CA PRO A 81 -37.98 6.63 11.46
C PRO A 81 -37.25 6.68 12.80
N ALA A 82 -38.03 6.71 13.88
CA ALA A 82 -37.55 6.75 15.25
C ALA A 82 -36.76 5.46 15.57
N LYS A 83 -35.43 5.52 15.58
CA LYS A 83 -34.61 4.52 16.29
C LYS A 83 -34.81 4.75 17.78
N LYS A 84 -35.49 3.81 18.44
CA LYS A 84 -35.34 3.59 19.90
C LYS A 84 -33.84 3.60 20.17
N LYS A 85 -33.37 4.46 21.08
CA LYS A 85 -32.00 4.38 21.59
C LYS A 85 -31.85 3.01 22.23
N ALA A 86 -31.25 2.07 21.51
CA ALA A 86 -30.70 0.87 22.12
C ALA A 86 -29.72 1.35 23.21
N ALA A 87 -29.70 0.67 24.34
CA ALA A 87 -28.72 0.96 25.38
C ALA A 87 -27.34 0.80 24.75
N VAL A 88 -26.49 1.83 24.90
CA VAL A 88 -25.15 1.82 24.28
C VAL A 88 -24.30 0.78 25.01
N ASP A 89 -23.92 -0.30 24.32
CA ASP A 89 -23.05 -1.32 24.88
C ASP A 89 -21.60 -0.83 24.80
N LYS A 90 -21.10 -0.38 25.96
CA LYS A 90 -19.75 0.16 26.14
C LYS A 90 -18.72 -0.91 26.47
N THR A 91 -19.05 -2.19 26.30
CA THR A 91 -18.08 -3.28 26.53
C THR A 91 -16.86 -3.05 25.64
N PRO A 92 -15.65 -2.89 26.21
CA PRO A 92 -14.43 -2.72 25.44
C PRO A 92 -14.17 -3.96 24.57
N VAL A 93 -13.73 -3.73 23.34
CA VAL A 93 -13.36 -4.80 22.40
C VAL A 93 -11.88 -4.67 22.09
N ASP A 94 -11.18 -5.80 22.08
CA ASP A 94 -9.78 -5.88 21.69
C ASP A 94 -9.64 -5.90 20.15
N ILE A 95 -8.95 -4.90 19.62
CA ILE A 95 -8.73 -4.70 18.19
C ILE A 95 -7.90 -5.81 17.56
N GLU A 96 -7.00 -6.45 18.32
CA GLU A 96 -6.11 -7.51 17.81
C GLU A 96 -6.85 -8.79 17.44
N THR A 97 -8.09 -8.93 17.89
CA THR A 97 -8.95 -10.08 17.56
C THR A 97 -9.74 -9.91 16.26
N LEU A 98 -9.64 -8.74 15.62
CA LEU A 98 -10.44 -8.38 14.44
C LEU A 98 -9.74 -8.74 13.13
N ASP A 99 -10.54 -8.93 12.09
CA ASP A 99 -10.08 -9.06 10.71
C ASP A 99 -9.81 -7.69 10.06
N LEU A 100 -9.09 -7.70 8.94
CA LEU A 100 -8.64 -6.49 8.26
C LEU A 100 -9.83 -5.60 7.85
N GLU A 101 -10.84 -6.20 7.24
CA GLU A 101 -12.04 -5.51 6.75
C GLU A 101 -12.77 -4.75 7.88
N THR A 102 -12.90 -5.38 9.06
CA THR A 102 -13.48 -4.71 10.24
C THR A 102 -12.62 -3.56 10.73
N VAL A 103 -11.29 -3.71 10.78
CA VAL A 103 -10.38 -2.62 11.18
C VAL A 103 -10.49 -1.43 10.22
N VAL A 104 -10.53 -1.69 8.92
CA VAL A 104 -10.75 -0.68 7.87
C VAL A 104 -12.09 0.03 8.07
N ALA A 105 -13.17 -0.72 8.27
CA ALA A 105 -14.50 -0.15 8.49
C ALA A 105 -14.54 0.74 9.75
N ILE A 106 -13.88 0.32 10.84
CA ILE A 106 -13.76 1.12 12.06
C ILE A 106 -13.03 2.45 11.78
N ALA A 107 -11.90 2.40 11.05
CA ALA A 107 -11.11 3.59 10.73
C ALA A 107 -11.94 4.62 9.94
N VAL A 108 -12.63 4.17 8.90
CA VAL A 108 -13.44 5.05 8.04
C VAL A 108 -14.62 5.67 8.79
N LEU A 109 -15.32 4.88 9.62
CA LEU A 109 -16.53 5.34 10.30
C LEU A 109 -16.26 6.25 11.49
N PHE A 110 -15.22 5.96 12.26
CA PHE A 110 -15.00 6.60 13.56
C PHE A 110 -13.79 7.54 13.60
N LYS A 111 -12.87 7.45 12.62
CA LYS A 111 -11.68 8.29 12.54
C LYS A 111 -10.97 8.36 13.90
N ASN A 112 -10.82 9.54 14.49
CA ASN A 112 -10.18 9.77 15.78
C ASN A 112 -10.82 8.99 16.95
N GLU A 113 -12.09 8.62 16.86
CA GLU A 113 -12.78 7.83 17.89
C GLU A 113 -12.57 6.32 17.74
N ALA A 114 -11.78 5.87 16.76
CA ALA A 114 -11.56 4.44 16.49
C ALA A 114 -10.86 3.69 17.64
N TYR A 115 -10.00 4.36 18.41
CA TYR A 115 -9.25 3.77 19.53
C TYR A 115 -10.14 3.38 20.72
N ASP A 116 -11.24 4.10 20.94
CA ASP A 116 -12.23 3.78 21.97
C ASP A 116 -13.22 2.72 21.46
N LEU A 117 -12.71 1.55 21.10
CA LEU A 117 -13.49 0.49 20.48
C LEU A 117 -14.45 -0.16 21.50
N THR A 118 -15.73 -0.16 21.15
CA THR A 118 -16.82 -0.74 21.94
C THR A 118 -17.63 -1.73 21.11
N ALA A 119 -18.36 -2.61 21.77
CA ALA A 119 -19.24 -3.59 21.11
C ALA A 119 -20.23 -2.92 20.13
N ASP A 120 -20.74 -1.73 20.47
CA ASP A 120 -21.60 -0.94 19.59
C ASP A 120 -20.91 -0.43 18.32
N LYS A 121 -19.66 0.02 18.44
CA LYS A 121 -18.86 0.47 17.28
C LYS A 121 -18.53 -0.71 16.37
N LEU A 122 -18.20 -1.86 16.96
CA LEU A 122 -17.99 -3.10 16.23
C LEU A 122 -19.26 -3.53 15.47
N ALA A 123 -20.43 -3.47 16.12
CA ALA A 123 -21.70 -3.80 15.48
C ALA A 123 -22.02 -2.87 14.30
N GLN A 124 -21.71 -1.58 14.43
CA GLN A 124 -21.87 -0.60 13.34
C GLN A 124 -20.92 -0.87 12.17
N ALA A 125 -19.64 -1.18 12.44
CA ALA A 125 -18.68 -1.55 11.41
C ALA A 125 -19.14 -2.78 10.62
N ARG A 126 -19.59 -3.84 11.31
CA ARG A 126 -20.14 -5.05 10.68
C ARG A 126 -21.39 -4.76 9.85
N ALA A 127 -22.28 -3.91 10.34
CA ALA A 127 -23.48 -3.54 9.59
C ALA A 127 -23.13 -2.82 8.27
N VAL A 128 -22.04 -2.08 8.22
CA VAL A 128 -21.55 -1.41 7.02
C VAL A 128 -20.88 -2.39 6.05
N ILE A 129 -20.13 -3.37 6.56
CA ILE A 129 -19.51 -4.43 5.76
C ILE A 129 -20.57 -5.30 5.08
N GLU A 130 -21.60 -5.69 5.81
CA GLU A 130 -22.70 -6.53 5.30
C GLU A 130 -23.72 -5.75 4.45
N ALA A 131 -23.56 -4.44 4.32
CA ALA A 131 -24.47 -3.61 3.55
C ALA A 131 -24.34 -3.89 2.04
N VAL A 132 -25.47 -3.83 1.35
CA VAL A 132 -25.55 -4.14 -0.08
C VAL A 132 -26.24 -3.01 -0.84
N GLY A 133 -25.91 -2.86 -2.12
CA GLY A 133 -26.52 -1.84 -2.98
C GLY A 133 -26.15 -0.43 -2.55
N GLU A 134 -27.15 0.45 -2.42
CA GLU A 134 -26.96 1.86 -2.10
C GLU A 134 -26.46 2.09 -0.66
N ASP A 135 -26.66 1.13 0.24
CA ASP A 135 -26.20 1.22 1.63
C ASP A 135 -24.72 0.81 1.78
N ARG A 136 -24.10 0.30 0.71
CA ARG A 136 -22.70 -0.15 0.70
C ARG A 136 -21.75 1.05 0.78
N ASN A 137 -20.77 0.98 1.66
CA ASN A 137 -19.82 2.08 1.85
C ASN A 137 -18.60 1.94 0.92
N GLY A 138 -18.64 2.66 -0.20
CA GLY A 138 -17.56 2.62 -1.19
C GLY A 138 -16.19 3.10 -0.68
N GLN A 139 -16.13 3.92 0.37
CA GLN A 139 -14.86 4.31 0.98
C GLN A 139 -14.23 3.13 1.74
N VAL A 140 -15.03 2.36 2.48
CA VAL A 140 -14.58 1.13 3.15
C VAL A 140 -14.10 0.13 2.12
N ASP A 141 -14.88 -0.12 1.06
CA ASP A 141 -14.52 -1.06 0.01
C ASP A 141 -13.21 -0.69 -0.71
N ALA A 142 -13.06 0.59 -1.05
CA ALA A 142 -11.89 1.08 -1.76
C ALA A 142 -10.62 1.00 -0.89
N LEU A 143 -10.74 1.29 0.40
CA LEU A 143 -9.62 1.17 1.33
C LEU A 143 -9.24 -0.30 1.58
N ASP A 144 -10.22 -1.17 1.81
CA ASP A 144 -9.99 -2.61 1.98
C ASP A 144 -9.33 -3.19 0.72
N SER A 145 -9.85 -2.86 -0.47
CA SER A 145 -9.29 -3.28 -1.76
C SER A 145 -7.84 -2.81 -1.97
N ALA A 146 -7.50 -1.59 -1.51
CA ALA A 146 -6.14 -1.05 -1.61
C ALA A 146 -5.16 -1.83 -0.73
N LEU A 147 -5.61 -2.26 0.46
CA LEU A 147 -4.78 -2.95 1.44
C LEU A 147 -4.73 -4.47 1.21
N GLN A 148 -5.72 -5.04 0.53
CA GLN A 148 -5.82 -6.48 0.32
C GLN A 148 -4.61 -7.04 -0.43
N GLY A 149 -4.00 -8.09 0.13
CA GLY A 149 -2.87 -8.80 -0.48
C GLY A 149 -1.48 -8.17 -0.25
N LEU A 150 -1.39 -7.02 0.43
CA LEU A 150 -0.11 -6.44 0.86
C LEU A 150 0.58 -7.35 1.87
N GLN A 151 1.84 -7.72 1.59
CA GLN A 151 2.61 -8.61 2.47
C GLN A 151 3.14 -7.87 3.70
N GLU A 152 3.32 -6.56 3.55
CA GLU A 152 3.85 -5.62 4.53
C GLU A 152 2.93 -5.48 5.75
N LEU A 153 1.64 -5.81 5.60
CA LEU A 153 0.65 -5.81 6.67
C LEU A 153 0.71 -7.06 7.56
N LYS A 154 1.24 -8.18 7.05
CA LYS A 154 1.28 -9.46 7.78
C LYS A 154 2.00 -9.40 9.14
N PRO A 155 3.16 -8.73 9.29
CA PRO A 155 3.84 -8.66 10.58
C PRO A 155 3.26 -7.57 11.52
N LEU A 156 2.31 -6.75 11.06
CA LEU A 156 1.81 -5.62 11.84
C LEU A 156 0.68 -6.01 12.78
N THR A 157 0.60 -5.33 13.92
CA THR A 157 -0.54 -5.41 14.83
C THR A 157 -1.77 -4.74 14.21
N LYS A 158 -2.97 -5.12 14.64
CA LYS A 158 -4.21 -4.49 14.16
C LYS A 158 -4.29 -3.02 14.59
N ALA A 159 -3.75 -2.67 15.75
CA ALA A 159 -3.57 -1.28 16.15
C ALA A 159 -2.71 -0.49 15.14
N THR A 160 -1.55 -1.02 14.74
CA THR A 160 -0.70 -0.34 13.73
C THR A 160 -1.38 -0.24 12.36
N ILE A 161 -2.16 -1.26 11.98
CA ILE A 161 -2.95 -1.21 10.75
C ILE A 161 -4.07 -0.17 10.86
N LEU A 162 -4.67 0.01 12.04
CA LEU A 162 -5.64 1.07 12.28
C LEU A 162 -4.98 2.45 12.10
N ASP A 163 -3.81 2.68 12.68
CA ASP A 163 -3.05 3.93 12.53
C ASP A 163 -2.81 4.26 11.05
N LEU A 164 -2.34 3.26 10.28
CA LEU A 164 -2.17 3.37 8.83
C LEU A 164 -3.48 3.75 8.13
N CYS A 165 -4.58 3.08 8.45
CA CYS A 165 -5.88 3.37 7.85
C CYS A 165 -6.36 4.80 8.17
N LEU A 166 -6.12 5.28 9.39
CA LEU A 166 -6.50 6.64 9.80
C LEU A 166 -5.74 7.70 9.01
N GLU A 167 -4.43 7.53 8.85
CA GLU A 167 -3.59 8.41 8.02
C GLU A 167 -4.07 8.44 6.56
N MET A 168 -4.36 7.26 6.00
CA MET A 168 -4.92 7.16 4.64
C MET A 168 -6.30 7.81 4.49
N VAL A 169 -7.13 7.76 5.53
CA VAL A 169 -8.45 8.40 5.55
C VAL A 169 -8.33 9.92 5.70
N GLU A 170 -7.27 10.42 6.35
CA GLU A 170 -6.99 11.85 6.44
C GLU A 170 -6.57 12.42 5.08
N SER A 171 -5.73 11.70 4.33
CA SER A 171 -5.33 12.07 2.97
C SER A 171 -6.32 11.64 1.87
N TRP A 172 -7.54 11.21 2.22
CA TRP A 172 -8.43 10.45 1.32
C TRP A 172 -8.69 11.10 -0.04
N ASP A 173 -8.85 12.42 -0.07
CA ASP A 173 -9.19 13.21 -1.26
C ASP A 173 -7.99 13.40 -2.20
N ASP A 174 -6.76 13.28 -1.69
CA ASP A 174 -5.52 13.44 -2.47
C ASP A 174 -5.09 12.14 -3.19
N ILE A 175 -5.63 10.99 -2.76
CA ILE A 175 -5.32 9.66 -3.30
C ILE A 175 -6.57 8.98 -3.89
N PRO A 176 -7.18 9.49 -4.98
CA PRO A 176 -8.51 9.08 -5.41
C PRO A 176 -8.61 7.60 -5.84
N GLY A 177 -7.58 7.04 -6.48
CA GLY A 177 -7.61 5.69 -7.04
C GLY A 177 -7.02 4.60 -6.15
N ILE A 178 -7.44 3.35 -6.37
CA ILE A 178 -7.03 2.20 -5.55
C ILE A 178 -5.52 1.96 -5.63
N THR A 179 -4.92 2.16 -6.81
CA THR A 179 -3.47 2.03 -7.00
C THR A 179 -2.72 3.08 -6.20
N GLU A 180 -3.11 4.35 -6.30
CA GLU A 180 -2.50 5.46 -5.56
C GLU A 180 -2.65 5.26 -4.05
N ARG A 181 -3.81 4.78 -3.59
CA ARG A 181 -4.02 4.42 -2.17
C ARG A 181 -3.06 3.33 -1.71
N ARG A 182 -2.85 2.31 -2.54
CA ARG A 182 -1.91 1.22 -2.23
C ARG A 182 -0.46 1.72 -2.16
N GLU A 183 -0.05 2.55 -3.11
CA GLU A 183 1.29 3.15 -3.15
C GLU A 183 1.51 4.06 -1.94
N PHE A 184 0.51 4.86 -1.56
CA PHE A 184 0.56 5.70 -0.37
C PHE A 184 0.66 4.87 0.91
N ALA A 185 -0.11 3.79 1.04
CA ALA A 185 0.00 2.86 2.15
C ALA A 185 1.42 2.27 2.27
N LEU A 186 2.01 1.86 1.15
CA LEU A 186 3.39 1.37 1.09
C LEU A 186 4.40 2.46 1.46
N SER A 187 4.18 3.70 1.03
CA SER A 187 5.01 4.85 1.40
C SER A 187 5.00 5.05 2.92
N LEU A 188 3.83 5.11 3.55
CA LEU A 188 3.69 5.25 5.01
C LEU A 188 4.35 4.09 5.77
N LEU A 189 4.19 2.86 5.26
CA LEU A 189 4.81 1.67 5.86
C LEU A 189 6.33 1.65 5.67
N THR A 190 6.86 2.31 4.62
CA THR A 190 8.29 2.44 4.38
C THR A 190 8.88 3.58 5.19
N GLU A 191 8.16 4.69 5.29
CA GLU A 191 8.52 5.86 6.10
C GLU A 191 8.53 5.52 7.60
N GLY A 192 7.53 4.78 8.09
CA GLY A 192 7.51 4.21 9.44
C GLY A 192 8.50 3.06 9.66
N LYS A 193 8.96 2.42 8.56
CA LYS A 193 10.11 1.51 8.53
C LYS A 193 11.37 2.25 8.11
N GLN A 194 11.65 3.42 8.67
CA GLN A 194 13.05 3.81 8.91
C GLN A 194 13.70 2.84 9.94
N THR A 195 13.72 1.53 9.64
CA THR A 195 15.02 0.88 9.50
C THR A 195 15.64 1.66 8.35
N PRO A 196 16.82 2.28 8.50
CA PRO A 196 17.37 3.09 7.43
C PRO A 196 17.19 2.32 6.13
N GLU A 197 16.37 2.87 5.22
CA GLU A 197 16.73 2.85 3.81
C GLU A 197 18.24 3.06 3.84
N PRO A 198 19.06 2.27 3.13
CA PRO A 198 20.38 2.77 2.85
C PRO A 198 20.15 4.03 2.02
N GLU A 199 19.87 5.16 2.69
CA GLU A 199 20.57 6.42 2.50
C GLU A 199 21.91 5.95 1.96
N PRO A 200 22.22 6.19 0.67
CA PRO A 200 23.45 5.71 0.09
C PRO A 200 24.51 6.08 1.12
N GLU A 201 25.06 5.05 1.81
CA GLU A 201 25.92 5.24 2.99
C GLU A 201 26.80 6.40 2.59
N PRO A 202 26.81 7.55 3.30
CA PRO A 202 27.40 8.77 2.78
C PRO A 202 28.77 8.36 2.30
N GLU A 203 28.96 8.22 0.96
CA GLU A 203 29.94 7.27 0.42
C GLU A 203 31.19 7.58 1.19
N LEU A 204 31.55 6.69 2.14
CA LEU A 204 32.74 6.93 2.92
C LEU A 204 33.76 6.91 1.82
N ASP A 205 34.29 8.08 1.48
CA ASP A 205 35.06 8.22 0.26
C ASP A 205 36.28 7.35 0.52
N TYR A 206 36.19 6.09 0.10
CA TYR A 206 37.17 5.08 0.43
C TYR A 206 38.47 5.45 -0.27
N ALA A 207 38.39 6.26 -1.33
CA ALA A 207 39.54 6.91 -1.92
C ALA A 207 40.11 8.00 -0.98
N ALA A 208 39.30 8.85 -0.35
CA ALA A 208 39.76 9.80 0.67
C ALA A 208 40.33 9.11 1.93
N LEU A 209 39.68 8.05 2.45
CA LEU A 209 40.18 7.28 3.58
C LEU A 209 41.47 6.54 3.23
N TYR A 210 41.55 5.97 2.04
CA TYR A 210 42.77 5.34 1.54
C TYR A 210 43.90 6.36 1.40
N GLU A 211 43.61 7.53 0.84
CA GLU A 211 44.59 8.61 0.69
C GLU A 211 45.04 9.14 2.05
N GLN A 212 44.13 9.28 3.02
CA GLN A 212 44.46 9.69 4.39
C GLN A 212 45.33 8.63 5.10
N ALA A 213 44.99 7.34 4.99
CA ALA A 213 45.79 6.24 5.52
C ALA A 213 47.19 6.19 4.85
N HIS A 214 47.24 6.40 3.54
CA HIS A 214 48.47 6.45 2.76
C HIS A 214 49.35 7.61 3.20
N GLN A 215 48.78 8.82 3.37
CA GLN A 215 49.50 10.00 3.84
C GLN A 215 50.00 9.83 5.28
N ALA A 216 49.20 9.26 6.17
CA ALA A 216 49.61 9.01 7.56
C ALA A 216 50.79 8.01 7.64
N LEU A 217 50.71 6.89 6.92
CA LEU A 217 51.81 5.92 6.84
C LEU A 217 53.05 6.49 6.14
N LEU A 218 52.85 7.31 5.10
CA LEU A 218 53.95 7.99 4.41
C LEU A 218 54.63 9.02 5.32
N HIS A 219 53.86 9.71 6.16
CA HIS A 219 54.38 10.63 7.16
C HIS A 219 55.29 9.90 8.15
N LEU A 220 54.81 8.81 8.76
CA LEU A 220 55.62 7.95 9.63
C LEU A 220 56.90 7.45 8.96
N ALA A 221 56.81 7.01 7.70
CA ALA A 221 57.97 6.55 6.95
C ALA A 221 59.00 7.67 6.69
N LYS A 222 58.55 8.93 6.54
CA LYS A 222 59.41 10.10 6.33
C LYS A 222 60.00 10.65 7.63
N THR A 223 59.28 10.58 8.74
CA THR A 223 59.71 11.09 10.05
C THR A 223 60.62 10.13 10.83
N GLY A 224 60.92 8.96 10.27
CA GLY A 224 61.86 7.98 10.85
C GLY A 224 61.20 6.75 11.48
N TYR A 225 59.86 6.73 11.58
CA TYR A 225 59.06 5.63 12.13
C TYR A 225 58.67 4.59 11.07
N ARG A 226 59.63 4.23 10.19
CA ARG A 226 59.38 3.29 9.09
C ARG A 226 59.03 1.88 9.61
N SER A 227 59.64 1.44 10.72
CA SER A 227 59.31 0.16 11.35
C SER A 227 57.87 0.12 11.83
N GLU A 228 57.38 1.23 12.40
CA GLU A 228 55.99 1.35 12.87
C GLU A 228 55.02 1.37 11.70
N ALA A 229 55.31 2.13 10.64
CA ALA A 229 54.47 2.14 9.43
C ALA A 229 54.32 0.72 8.82
N VAL A 230 55.41 -0.06 8.77
CA VAL A 230 55.36 -1.45 8.31
C VAL A 230 54.66 -2.35 9.32
N GLY A 231 54.85 -2.12 10.62
CA GLY A 231 54.19 -2.84 11.71
C GLY A 231 52.68 -2.67 11.68
N ILE A 232 52.18 -1.47 11.40
CA ILE A 232 50.74 -1.17 11.28
C ILE A 232 50.14 -1.98 10.13
N VAL A 233 50.76 -1.96 8.94
CA VAL A 233 50.27 -2.74 7.79
C VAL A 233 50.33 -4.25 8.08
N ALA A 234 51.38 -4.71 8.76
CA ALA A 234 51.54 -6.13 9.12
C ALA A 234 50.50 -6.62 10.14
N LYS A 235 49.94 -5.75 11.00
CA LYS A 235 48.84 -6.11 11.93
C LYS A 235 47.58 -6.60 11.19
N PHE A 236 47.37 -6.15 9.96
CA PHE A 236 46.27 -6.58 9.11
C PHE A 236 46.61 -7.82 8.25
N GLY A 237 47.78 -8.45 8.47
CA GLY A 237 48.19 -9.67 7.78
C GLY A 237 48.62 -9.46 6.32
N VAL A 238 48.79 -8.21 5.89
CA VAL A 238 49.14 -7.87 4.50
C VAL A 238 50.47 -7.14 4.40
N LYS A 239 50.98 -6.99 3.17
CA LYS A 239 52.28 -6.36 2.90
C LYS A 239 52.17 -4.91 2.41
N LYS A 240 50.98 -4.48 1.98
CA LYS A 240 50.73 -3.17 1.40
C LYS A 240 49.37 -2.65 1.85
N LEU A 241 49.24 -1.32 1.93
CA LEU A 241 47.99 -0.66 2.28
C LEU A 241 46.83 -1.01 1.33
N GLY A 242 47.11 -1.15 0.03
CA GLY A 242 46.09 -1.51 -0.98
C GLY A 242 45.46 -2.90 -0.83
N ASP A 243 46.09 -3.78 -0.04
CA ASP A 243 45.56 -5.11 0.24
C ASP A 243 44.73 -5.13 1.54
N ILE A 244 44.67 -4.01 2.28
CA ILE A 244 43.87 -3.88 3.49
C ILE A 244 42.39 -3.67 3.09
N PRO A 245 41.46 -4.48 3.64
CA PRO A 245 40.03 -4.27 3.44
C PRO A 245 39.60 -2.83 3.74
N GLN A 246 38.71 -2.29 2.91
CA GLN A 246 38.32 -0.87 2.95
C GLN A 246 37.70 -0.47 4.31
N ASP A 247 37.01 -1.39 4.97
CA ASP A 247 36.43 -1.25 6.31
C ASP A 247 37.48 -1.09 7.43
N LYS A 248 38.74 -1.41 7.15
CA LYS A 248 39.86 -1.32 8.10
C LYS A 248 40.75 -0.08 7.91
N LEU A 249 40.52 0.72 6.88
CA LEU A 249 41.29 1.95 6.63
C LEU A 249 41.22 2.98 7.77
N PRO A 250 40.08 3.22 8.44
CA PRO A 250 40.02 4.11 9.60
C PRO A 250 40.88 3.63 10.78
N GLU A 251 40.99 2.32 10.96
CA GLU A 251 41.83 1.71 12.01
C GLU A 251 43.32 1.91 11.72
N VAL A 252 43.71 1.83 10.44
CA VAL A 252 45.08 2.17 9.99
C VAL A 252 45.40 3.64 10.26
N ILE A 253 44.48 4.56 9.95
CA ILE A 253 44.67 6.01 10.20
C ILE A 253 44.86 6.26 11.69
N LYS A 254 44.03 5.64 12.54
CA LYS A 254 44.14 5.79 13.99
C LYS A 254 45.45 5.23 14.53
N LEU A 255 45.84 4.02 14.14
CA LEU A 255 47.11 3.42 14.57
C LEU A 255 48.33 4.24 14.09
N ALA A 256 48.24 4.80 12.89
CA ALA A 256 49.28 5.69 12.39
C ALA A 256 49.30 7.01 13.15
N ALA A 257 48.13 7.51 13.59
CA ALA A 257 47.99 8.71 14.40
C ALA A 257 48.53 8.53 15.83
N ASP A 258 48.29 7.38 16.43
CA ASP A 258 48.80 7.05 17.76
C ASP A 258 50.34 6.88 17.73
N ALA A 259 50.91 6.35 16.64
CA ALA A 259 52.34 6.05 16.52
C ALA A 259 53.28 7.25 16.34
N TRP A 260 52.76 8.47 16.19
CA TRP A 260 53.55 9.71 16.09
C TRP A 260 53.12 10.80 17.07
N GLU A 261 52.01 10.62 17.81
CA GLU A 261 51.69 11.43 18.98
C GLU A 261 52.45 10.95 20.24
N GLU A 262 53.07 9.77 20.20
CA GLU A 262 54.09 9.28 21.15
C GLU A 262 55.51 9.76 20.82
#